data_AF-A0A853CMV2-F1
#
_entry.id   AF-A0A853CMV2-F1
#
_cell.length_a   1.000
_cell.length_b   1.000
_cell.length_c   1.000
_cell.angle_alpha   90.00
_cell.angle_beta   90.00
_cell.angle_gamma   90.00
#
_symmetry.space_group_name_H-M   'P 1'
#
loop_
_entity.id
_entity.type
_entity.pdbx_description
1 polymer ?
#
loop_
_entity_poly.entity_id
_entity_poly.type
_entity_poly.pdbx_seq_one_letter_code
_entity_poly.pdbx_strand_id
1 'polypeptide(L)'
;MARRRIERSESFTESVADPTEPDGAREIPNLAAQERITDADGVVWRRRGRDFVDEKRLRKLLRDPAVRVVHDYLGEVADVPPDDRTAFWERALDLMARSAHSDFVAAEFTNESHAHLLVVHEYC
;
A
#
# COMPACT_ATOMS: atom_id res chain seq x y z
N MET A 1 -65.99 27.88 2.06
CA MET A 1 -66.29 26.44 2.26
C MET A 1 -65.41 25.63 1.31
N ALA A 2 -64.75 24.56 1.77
CA ALA A 2 -63.97 23.68 0.89
C ALA A 2 -64.20 22.22 1.32
N ARG A 3 -64.58 21.35 0.38
CA ARG A 3 -64.84 19.93 0.61
C ARG A 3 -63.68 19.07 0.05
N ARG A 4 -63.24 18.11 0.89
CA ARG A 4 -62.58 16.82 0.56
C ARG A 4 -63.28 16.11 -0.64
N ARG A 5 -62.73 15.11 -1.38
CA ARG A 5 -61.68 14.09 -1.07
C ARG A 5 -61.31 13.22 -2.31
N ILE A 6 -60.11 12.57 -2.31
CA ILE A 6 -59.62 11.37 -3.10
C ILE A 6 -59.64 11.49 -4.66
N GLU A 7 -58.89 10.75 -5.51
CA GLU A 7 -58.44 9.32 -5.55
C GLU A 7 -57.01 9.04 -6.13
N ARG A 8 -56.69 7.73 -6.25
CA ARG A 8 -55.54 7.08 -6.95
C ARG A 8 -55.86 6.93 -8.48
N SER A 9 -55.07 6.34 -9.38
CA SER A 9 -53.87 5.48 -9.23
C SER A 9 -52.88 5.53 -10.40
N GLU A 10 -51.62 5.21 -10.07
CA GLU A 10 -50.63 4.39 -10.80
C GLU A 10 -50.52 4.37 -12.34
N SER A 11 -49.31 4.70 -12.82
CA SER A 11 -48.46 3.93 -13.76
C SER A 11 -47.19 4.78 -13.99
N PHE A 12 -45.99 4.35 -13.59
CA PHE A 12 -45.16 3.28 -14.16
C PHE A 12 -44.70 3.55 -15.60
N THR A 13 -43.60 4.30 -15.71
CA THR A 13 -42.52 4.18 -16.69
C THR A 13 -41.24 4.66 -15.98
N GLU A 14 -40.27 3.77 -15.75
CA GLU A 14 -39.09 3.60 -16.61
C GLU A 14 -38.05 4.71 -16.34
N SER A 15 -37.20 4.59 -15.34
CA SER A 15 -36.04 3.68 -15.28
C SER A 15 -35.03 3.89 -16.41
N VAL A 16 -34.28 5.00 -16.32
CA VAL A 16 -32.89 5.00 -16.78
C VAL A 16 -32.03 5.06 -15.53
N ALA A 17 -31.35 3.94 -15.23
CA ALA A 17 -30.26 3.97 -14.27
C ALA A 17 -29.19 4.89 -14.86
N ASP A 18 -28.78 5.89 -14.09
CA ASP A 18 -27.55 6.63 -14.38
C ASP A 18 -26.43 5.58 -14.52
N PRO A 19 -25.68 5.52 -15.64
CA PRO A 19 -24.63 4.54 -15.80
C PRO A 19 -23.54 4.89 -14.79
N THR A 20 -23.56 4.21 -13.64
CA THR A 20 -22.55 4.32 -12.59
C THR A 20 -21.18 4.25 -13.26
N GLU A 21 -20.48 5.38 -13.27
CA GLU A 21 -19.12 5.46 -13.81
C GLU A 21 -18.30 4.35 -13.15
N PRO A 22 -17.50 3.59 -13.91
CA PRO A 22 -16.74 2.47 -13.35
C PRO A 22 -15.87 3.00 -12.19
N ASP A 23 -16.10 2.45 -10.99
CA ASP A 23 -15.49 2.86 -9.72
C ASP A 23 -14.01 3.20 -9.94
N GLY A 24 -13.71 4.50 -9.89
CA GLY A 24 -12.45 5.04 -10.36
C GLY A 24 -11.30 4.32 -9.68
N ALA A 25 -10.43 3.69 -10.47
CA ALA A 25 -9.38 2.81 -9.98
C ALA A 25 -8.61 3.51 -8.85
N ARG A 26 -8.84 3.06 -7.61
CA ARG A 26 -8.22 3.66 -6.43
C ARG A 26 -6.73 3.47 -6.56
N GLU A 27 -5.98 4.56 -6.68
CA GLU A 27 -4.53 4.51 -6.72
C GLU A 27 -4.04 3.80 -5.46
N ILE A 28 -3.44 2.62 -5.65
CA ILE A 28 -2.85 1.86 -4.56
C ILE A 28 -1.58 2.63 -4.15
N PRO A 29 -1.49 3.13 -2.91
CA PRO A 29 -0.39 4.00 -2.53
C PRO A 29 0.88 3.17 -2.32
N ASN A 30 1.94 3.46 -3.08
CA ASN A 30 3.28 2.98 -2.75
C ASN A 30 3.70 3.61 -1.41
N LEU A 31 3.88 2.78 -0.38
CA LEU A 31 4.27 3.25 0.96
C LEU A 31 5.74 3.70 1.01
N ALA A 32 6.64 3.06 0.26
CA ALA A 32 8.04 3.46 0.16
C ALA A 32 8.21 4.85 -0.51
N ALA A 33 7.23 5.32 -1.28
CA ALA A 33 7.23 6.66 -1.88
C ALA A 33 6.86 7.77 -0.87
N GLN A 34 6.13 7.46 0.20
CA GLN A 34 5.57 8.45 1.12
C GLN A 34 6.65 9.16 1.98
N GLU A 35 6.42 10.44 2.33
CA GLU A 35 7.28 11.13 3.32
C GLU A 35 7.02 10.66 4.76
N ARG A 36 5.81 10.17 5.02
CA ARG A 36 5.33 9.74 6.34
C ARG A 36 4.29 8.63 6.19
N ILE A 37 4.38 7.62 7.03
CA ILE A 37 3.38 6.56 7.18
C ILE A 37 3.05 6.38 8.67
N THR A 38 1.89 5.81 8.95
CA THR A 38 1.45 5.40 10.29
C THR A 38 1.14 3.91 10.23
N ASP A 39 1.68 3.11 11.14
CA ASP A 39 1.40 1.68 11.19
C ASP A 39 0.15 1.34 12.01
N ALA A 40 -0.18 0.04 12.10
CA ALA A 40 -1.35 -0.46 12.81
C ALA A 40 -1.34 -0.16 14.33
N ASP A 41 -0.17 0.04 14.92
CA ASP A 41 0.02 0.41 16.33
C ASP A 41 -0.08 1.94 16.55
N GLY A 42 -0.28 2.72 15.48
CA GLY A 42 -0.33 4.18 15.51
C GLY A 42 1.04 4.85 15.54
N VAL A 43 2.13 4.11 15.33
CA VAL A 43 3.48 4.66 15.32
C VAL A 43 3.71 5.44 14.03
N VAL A 44 4.14 6.70 14.17
CA VAL A 44 4.44 7.58 13.03
C VAL A 44 5.89 7.40 12.59
N TRP A 45 6.06 6.95 11.35
CA TRP A 45 7.33 6.73 10.69
C TRP A 45 7.59 7.82 9.65
N ARG A 46 8.79 8.40 9.63
CA ARG A 46 9.20 9.48 8.70
C ARG A 46 10.33 8.99 7.79
N ARG A 47 10.22 9.23 6.49
CA ARG A 47 11.19 8.75 5.48
C ARG A 47 12.57 9.36 5.71
N ARG A 48 13.62 8.55 5.55
CA ARG A 48 15.02 8.91 5.77
C ARG A 48 15.74 9.05 4.44
N GLY A 49 15.87 10.29 3.98
CA GLY A 49 16.38 10.61 2.64
C GLY A 49 15.24 10.88 1.65
N ARG A 50 15.57 11.31 0.43
CA ARG A 50 14.58 11.58 -0.64
C ARG A 50 14.45 10.40 -1.61
N ASP A 51 15.57 9.75 -1.91
CA ASP A 51 15.65 8.67 -2.88
C ASP A 51 15.24 7.32 -2.27
N PHE A 52 15.09 6.29 -3.10
CA PHE A 52 15.01 4.91 -2.62
C PHE A 52 16.38 4.43 -2.13
N VAL A 53 16.41 3.44 -1.23
CA VAL A 53 17.68 2.90 -0.73
C VAL A 53 18.37 2.08 -1.82
N ASP A 54 19.67 2.31 -2.01
CA ASP A 54 20.47 1.51 -2.94
C ASP A 54 20.56 0.05 -2.48
N GLU A 55 20.84 -0.86 -3.41
CA GLU A 55 20.91 -2.31 -3.19
C GLU A 55 21.89 -2.71 -2.05
N LYS A 56 22.99 -1.97 -1.89
CA LYS A 56 24.00 -2.21 -0.83
C LYS A 56 23.47 -1.78 0.54
N ARG A 57 22.76 -0.64 0.61
CA ARG A 57 22.06 -0.19 1.83
C ARG A 57 20.91 -1.13 2.18
N LEU A 58 20.11 -1.54 1.19
CA LEU A 58 19.02 -2.51 1.32
C LEU A 58 19.51 -3.82 1.96
N ARG A 59 20.54 -4.44 1.38
CA ARG A 59 21.15 -5.66 1.94
C ARG A 59 21.70 -5.49 3.36
N LYS A 60 22.16 -4.28 3.73
CA LYS A 60 22.59 -4.01 5.10
C LYS A 60 21.39 -3.97 6.06
N LEU A 61 20.32 -3.26 5.69
CA LEU A 61 19.11 -3.11 6.51
C LEU A 61 18.36 -4.43 6.71
N LEU A 62 18.27 -5.26 5.65
CA LEU A 62 17.67 -6.60 5.76
C LEU A 62 18.40 -7.49 6.79
N ARG A 63 19.73 -7.37 6.90
CA ARG A 63 20.56 -8.15 7.84
C ARG A 63 20.55 -7.60 9.27
N ASP A 64 20.01 -6.41 9.50
CA ASP A 64 20.02 -5.77 10.81
C ASP A 64 18.79 -6.20 11.63
N PRO A 65 18.94 -6.96 12.74
CA PRO A 65 17.81 -7.44 13.53
C PRO A 65 17.06 -6.30 14.25
N ALA A 66 17.67 -5.12 14.40
CA ALA A 66 17.02 -3.96 15.01
C ALA A 66 16.14 -3.16 14.02
N VAL A 67 16.24 -3.44 12.72
CA VAL A 67 15.38 -2.87 11.69
C VAL A 67 14.12 -3.71 11.56
N ARG A 68 12.92 -3.11 11.67
CA ARG A 68 11.66 -3.74 11.24
C ARG A 68 11.63 -3.75 9.70
N VAL A 69 11.17 -4.83 9.09
CA VAL A 69 11.07 -4.92 7.62
C VAL A 69 9.64 -5.27 7.28
N VAL A 70 9.03 -4.51 6.38
CA VAL A 70 7.70 -4.80 5.83
C VAL A 70 7.75 -4.89 4.32
N HIS A 71 6.96 -5.80 3.77
CA HIS A 71 6.65 -5.91 2.36
C HIS A 71 5.30 -5.22 2.09
N ASP A 72 5.26 -4.35 1.09
CA ASP A 72 4.09 -3.63 0.61
C ASP A 72 3.78 -4.09 -0.82
N TYR A 73 2.71 -4.86 -1.00
CA TYR A 73 2.30 -5.41 -2.29
C TYR A 73 0.82 -5.15 -2.50
N LEU A 74 0.49 -4.39 -3.56
CA LEU A 74 -0.88 -3.99 -3.89
C LEU A 74 -1.66 -3.36 -2.70
N GLY A 75 -0.95 -2.72 -1.77
CA GLY A 75 -1.52 -2.10 -0.57
C GLY A 75 -1.73 -3.06 0.61
N GLU A 76 -1.42 -4.36 0.45
CA GLU A 76 -1.29 -5.30 1.56
C GLU A 76 0.11 -5.18 2.16
N VAL A 77 0.16 -4.94 3.48
CA VAL A 77 1.41 -4.78 4.23
C VAL A 77 1.64 -5.99 5.14
N ALA A 78 2.77 -6.68 4.94
CA ALA A 78 3.17 -7.83 5.73
C ALA A 78 4.56 -7.62 6.36
N ASP A 79 4.70 -7.89 7.66
CA ASP A 79 6.03 -7.95 8.29
C ASP A 79 6.86 -9.12 7.73
N VAL A 80 8.16 -8.90 7.55
CA VAL A 80 9.14 -9.91 7.13
C VAL A 80 10.03 -10.26 8.33
N PRO A 81 9.78 -11.40 9.00
CA PRO A 81 10.55 -11.83 10.17
C PRO A 81 12.06 -11.93 9.88
N PRO A 82 12.95 -11.66 10.85
CA PRO A 82 14.40 -11.69 10.65
C PRO A 82 14.93 -12.92 9.90
N ASP A 83 14.41 -14.11 10.25
CA ASP A 83 14.84 -15.39 9.67
C ASP A 83 14.42 -15.54 8.19
N ASP A 84 13.32 -14.91 7.77
CA ASP A 84 12.78 -14.99 6.42
C ASP A 84 13.40 -13.99 5.43
N ARG A 85 14.08 -12.94 5.92
CA ARG A 85 14.54 -11.79 5.09
C ARG A 85 15.49 -12.18 3.97
N THR A 86 16.32 -13.19 4.18
CA THR A 86 17.24 -13.70 3.14
C THR A 86 16.43 -14.36 2.02
N ALA A 87 15.53 -15.29 2.37
CA ALA A 87 14.69 -15.99 1.41
C ALA A 87 13.68 -15.05 0.72
N PHE A 88 13.18 -14.02 1.41
CA PHE A 88 12.37 -12.95 0.84
C PHE A 88 13.14 -12.22 -0.28
N TRP A 89 14.36 -11.76 0.00
CA TRP A 89 15.14 -11.02 -1.00
C TRP A 89 15.61 -11.90 -2.17
N GLU A 90 15.91 -13.17 -1.92
CA GLU A 90 16.21 -14.14 -2.98
C GLU A 90 15.01 -14.38 -3.91
N ARG A 91 13.78 -14.45 -3.37
CA ARG A 91 12.55 -14.51 -4.18
C ARG A 91 12.32 -13.24 -5.00
N ALA A 92 12.54 -12.06 -4.42
CA ALA A 92 12.41 -10.79 -5.14
C ALA A 92 13.40 -10.70 -6.33
N LEU A 93 14.67 -11.11 -6.11
CA LEU A 93 15.68 -11.20 -7.17
C LEU A 93 15.30 -12.19 -8.27
N ASP A 94 14.79 -13.37 -7.91
CA ASP A 94 14.33 -14.38 -8.86
C ASP A 94 13.09 -13.92 -9.66
N LEU A 95 12.18 -13.17 -9.04
CA LEU A 95 11.02 -12.59 -9.71
C LEU A 95 11.42 -11.52 -10.73
N MET A 96 12.27 -10.55 -10.34
CA MET A 96 12.82 -9.54 -11.26
C MET A 96 13.62 -10.17 -12.42
N ALA A 97 14.27 -11.31 -12.20
CA ALA A 97 14.98 -12.03 -13.26
C ALA A 97 14.06 -12.77 -14.24
N ARG A 98 12.81 -13.06 -13.86
CA ARG A 98 11.82 -13.83 -14.65
C ARG A 98 10.71 -12.97 -15.25
N SER A 99 10.45 -11.79 -14.67
CA SER A 99 9.36 -10.89 -15.04
C SER A 99 9.90 -9.51 -15.38
N ALA A 100 9.59 -9.02 -16.59
CA ALA A 100 9.88 -7.63 -16.98
C ALA A 100 8.84 -6.62 -16.44
N HIS A 101 7.82 -7.10 -15.73
CA HIS A 101 6.76 -6.29 -15.13
C HIS A 101 6.92 -6.14 -13.60
N SER A 102 7.79 -6.95 -12.99
CA SER A 102 8.00 -6.95 -11.55
C SER A 102 9.30 -6.20 -11.19
N ASP A 103 9.20 -5.22 -10.30
CA ASP A 103 10.33 -4.43 -9.81
C ASP A 103 10.13 -4.12 -8.32
N PHE A 104 11.24 -3.94 -7.58
CA PHE A 104 11.23 -3.73 -6.14
C PHE A 104 11.96 -2.45 -5.77
N VAL A 105 11.24 -1.50 -5.17
CA VAL A 105 11.83 -0.28 -4.58
C VAL A 105 11.72 -0.33 -3.07
N ALA A 106 12.66 0.30 -2.37
CA ALA A 106 12.67 0.30 -0.92
C ALA A 106 13.00 1.66 -0.34
N ALA A 107 12.42 1.98 0.82
CA ALA A 107 12.72 3.19 1.56
C ALA A 107 12.88 2.89 3.05
N GLU A 108 13.84 3.60 3.66
CA GLU A 108 14.07 3.56 5.10
C GLU A 108 13.26 4.68 5.76
N PHE A 109 12.65 4.37 6.89
CA PHE A 109 11.92 5.29 7.75
C PHE A 109 12.46 5.20 9.19
N THR A 110 12.23 6.25 9.96
CA THR A 110 12.54 6.28 11.39
C THR A 110 11.43 6.97 12.18
N ASN A 111 11.27 6.59 13.45
CA ASN A 111 10.30 7.17 14.36
C ASN A 111 10.97 8.03 15.44
N GLU A 112 10.17 8.58 16.37
CA GLU A 112 10.67 9.48 17.42
C GLU A 112 11.57 8.78 18.46
N SER A 113 11.49 7.44 18.55
CA SER A 113 12.39 6.61 19.37
C SER A 113 13.69 6.21 18.63
N HIS A 114 13.94 6.75 17.44
CA HIS A 114 15.04 6.37 16.55
C HIS A 114 15.05 4.88 16.15
N ALA A 115 13.90 4.19 16.23
CA ALA A 115 13.76 2.87 15.61
C ALA A 115 13.81 3.01 14.09
N HIS A 116 14.17 1.92 13.40
CA HIS A 116 14.28 1.90 11.94
C HIS A 116 13.25 0.93 11.34
N LEU A 117 12.60 1.38 10.28
CA LEU A 117 11.68 0.59 9.45
C LEU A 117 12.20 0.61 8.02
N LEU A 118 12.27 -0.56 7.39
CA LEU A 118 12.49 -0.72 5.96
C LEU A 118 11.17 -1.14 5.31
N VAL A 119 10.65 -0.30 4.43
CA VAL A 119 9.53 -0.64 3.55
C VAL A 119 10.11 -1.11 2.22
N VAL A 120 9.73 -2.30 1.77
CA VAL A 120 10.02 -2.81 0.42
C VAL A 120 8.69 -2.91 -0.32
N HIS A 121 8.56 -2.16 -1.42
CA HIS A 121 7.37 -2.12 -2.26
C HIS A 121 7.59 -2.92 -3.54
N GLU A 122 6.65 -3.79 -3.89
CA GLU A 122 6.65 -4.60 -5.11
C GLU A 122 5.68 -4.01 -6.14
N TYR A 123 6.22 -3.67 -7.31
CA TYR A 123 5.47 -3.38 -8.53
C TYR A 123 5.19 -4.68 -9.31
N CYS A 124 4.06 -4.74 -10.03
CA CYS A 124 3.64 -5.82 -10.92
C CYS A 124 2.79 -5.30 -12.09
#